data_AF-A0A7R7J9F1-F1
#
_entry.id   AF-A0A7R7J9F1-F1
#
_cell.length_a   1.000
_cell.length_b   1.000
_cell.length_c   1.000
_cell.angle_alpha   90.00
_cell.angle_beta   90.00
_cell.angle_gamma   90.00
#
_symmetry.space_group_name_H-M   'P 1'
#
loop_
_entity.id
_entity.type
_entity.pdbx_description
1 polymer ?
#
loop_
_entity_poly.entity_id
_entity_poly.type
_entity_poly.pdbx_seq_one_letter_code
_entity_poly.pdbx_strand_id
1 'polypeptide(L)' 'MTSVLSHIRDNSPLLLRAAKTAMVVGTILLIINQYEALVGVTPINTVKAVLSYCVPFCVFLYGSKTRVNP' A
#
# COMPACT_ATOMS: atom_id res chain seq x y z
N MET A 1 5.11 0.28 34.16
CA MET A 1 4.09 0.87 33.26
C MET A 1 4.67 1.46 31.96
N THR A 2 5.98 1.38 31.71
CA THR A 2 6.64 1.92 30.50
C THR A 2 7.00 0.88 29.43
N SER A 3 7.10 -0.42 29.75
CA SER A 3 7.45 -1.49 28.78
C SER A 3 6.33 -1.94 27.84
N VAL A 4 5.05 -1.80 28.22
CA VAL A 4 3.93 -2.19 27.35
C VAL A 4 3.70 -1.16 26.24
N LEU A 5 3.97 0.11 26.54
CA LEU A 5 3.78 1.22 25.60
C LEU A 5 4.85 1.24 24.49
N SER A 6 6.06 0.76 24.74
CA SER A 6 7.10 0.66 23.70
C SER A 6 6.79 -0.43 22.68
N HIS A 7 6.26 -1.59 23.08
CA HIS A 7 5.87 -2.66 22.16
C HIS A 7 4.72 -2.28 21.19
N ILE A 8 3.84 -1.34 21.59
CA ILE A 8 2.81 -0.77 20.71
C ILE A 8 3.39 0.32 19.79
N ARG A 9 4.51 0.95 20.19
CA ARG A 9 5.16 2.06 19.49
C ARG A 9 6.23 1.62 18.47
N ASP A 10 6.38 0.33 18.19
CA ASP A 10 7.41 -0.18 17.28
C ASP A 10 6.92 -0.48 15.84
N ASN A 11 5.61 -0.41 15.54
CA ASN A 11 5.06 -0.76 14.21
C ASN A 11 4.64 0.44 13.33
N SER A 12 4.56 1.64 13.90
CA SER A 12 4.30 2.88 13.15
C SER A 12 5.27 3.12 11.97
N PRO A 13 6.59 2.84 12.04
CA PRO A 13 7.45 3.01 10.87
C PRO A 13 7.14 2.01 9.75
N LEU A 14 6.63 0.82 10.08
CA LEU A 14 6.31 -0.22 9.10
C LEU A 14 5.04 0.14 8.33
N LEU A 15 4.01 0.62 9.03
CA LEU A 15 2.79 1.14 8.41
C LEU A 15 3.07 2.37 7.54
N LEU A 16 3.94 3.30 7.98
CA LEU A 16 4.34 4.45 7.16
C LEU A 16 5.09 4.02 5.90
N ARG A 17 6.00 3.05 6.01
CA ARG A 17 6.73 2.50 4.84
C ARG A 17 5.78 1.77 3.89
N ALA A 18 4.80 1.03 4.43
CA ALA A 18 3.75 0.38 3.66
C ALA A 18 2.91 1.41 2.91
N ALA A 19 2.46 2.48 3.58
CA ALA A 19 1.68 3.55 2.98
C ALA A 19 2.47 4.30 1.89
N LYS A 20 3.74 4.61 2.12
CA LYS A 20 4.62 5.22 1.12
C LYS A 20 4.79 4.32 -0.11
N THR A 21 4.97 3.02 0.10
CA THR A 21 5.08 2.04 -1.00
C THR A 21 3.77 1.95 -1.77
N ALA A 22 2.64 1.86 -1.06
CA ALA A 22 1.31 1.84 -1.65
C ALA A 22 1.02 3.10 -2.45
N MET A 23 1.48 4.27 -2.00
CA MET A 23 1.33 5.52 -2.74
C MET A 23 2.12 5.47 -4.06
N VAL A 24 3.41 5.16 -4.02
CA VAL A 24 4.25 5.15 -5.24
C VAL A 24 3.82 4.05 -6.21
N VAL A 25 3.76 2.80 -5.75
CA VAL A 25 3.42 1.67 -6.60
C VAL A 25 1.95 1.75 -7.01
N GLY A 26 1.07 2.21 -6.13
CA GLY A 26 -0.35 2.31 -6.43
C GLY A 26 -0.69 3.40 -7.42
N THR A 27 0.02 4.53 -7.44
CA THR A 27 -0.13 5.53 -8.51
C THR A 27 0.31 4.96 -9.86
N ILE A 28 1.42 4.21 -9.91
CA ILE A 28 1.85 3.53 -11.14
C ILE A 28 0.79 2.50 -11.58
N LEU A 29 0.28 1.69 -10.64
CA LEU A 29 -0.73 0.67 -10.91
C LEU A 29 -2.06 1.30 -11.36
N LEU A 30 -2.43 2.46 -10.81
CA LEU A 30 -3.61 3.23 -11.20
C LEU A 30 -3.49 3.71 -12.65
N ILE A 31 -2.33 4.26 -13.02
CA ILE A 31 -2.06 4.75 -14.37
C ILE A 31 -2.15 3.59 -15.36
N ILE A 32 -1.48 2.46 -15.13
CA ILE A 32 -1.50 1.35 -16.11
C ILE A 32 -2.85 0.60 -16.16
N ASN A 33 -3.59 0.50 -15.06
CA ASN A 33 -4.79 -0.34 -14.97
C ASN A 33 -6.06 0.37 -15.48
N GLN A 34 -6.07 1.70 -15.44
CA GLN A 34 -7.19 2.50 -15.94
C GLN A 34 -6.76 3.82 -16.58
N TYR A 35 -5.64 3.82 -17.32
CA TYR A 35 -5.15 4.96 -18.08
C TYR A 35 -6.27 5.61 -18.91
N GLU A 36 -7.03 4.79 -19.64
CA GLU A 36 -8.13 5.25 -20.48
C GLU A 36 -9.19 6.01 -19.68
N ALA A 37 -9.43 5.64 -18.44
CA ALA A 37 -10.36 6.35 -17.56
C ALA A 37 -9.78 7.66 -17.02
N LEU A 38 -8.45 7.76 -16.86
CA LEU A 38 -7.77 9.00 -16.51
C LEU A 38 -7.73 10.00 -17.68
N VAL A 39 -7.65 9.50 -18.92
CA VAL A 39 -7.71 10.32 -20.15
C VAL A 39 -9.15 10.65 -20.55
N GLY A 40 -10.14 10.08 -19.87
CA GLY A 40 -11.56 10.37 -20.12
C GLY A 40 -12.17 9.60 -21.30
N VAL A 41 -11.49 8.54 -21.75
CA VAL A 41 -11.96 7.64 -22.82
C VAL A 41 -13.04 6.69 -22.28
N THR A 42 -12.92 6.27 -21.02
CA THR A 42 -13.86 5.34 -20.35
C THR A 42 -14.23 5.83 -18.94
N PRO A 43 -15.38 5.39 -18.37
CA PRO A 43 -15.73 5.74 -17.00
C PRO A 43 -14.77 5.11 -15.99
N ILE A 44 -14.46 5.87 -14.91
CA ILE A 44 -13.58 5.40 -13.84
C ILE A 44 -14.19 4.18 -13.16
N ASN A 45 -13.39 3.13 -13.02
CA ASN A 45 -13.77 1.94 -12.30
C ASN A 45 -13.20 1.99 -10.88
N THR A 46 -14.07 2.29 -9.92
CA THR A 46 -13.71 2.44 -8.49
C THR A 46 -13.04 1.19 -7.92
N VAL A 47 -13.42 -0.01 -8.38
CA VAL A 47 -12.81 -1.27 -7.92
C VAL A 47 -11.35 -1.34 -8.37
N LYS A 48 -11.07 -1.02 -9.64
CA LYS A 48 -9.71 -0.95 -10.16
C LYS A 48 -8.88 0.09 -9.41
N ALA A 49 -9.47 1.26 -9.15
CA ALA A 49 -8.82 2.34 -8.43
C ALA A 49 -8.40 1.94 -7.00
N VAL A 50 -9.30 1.30 -6.26
CA VAL A 50 -9.04 0.85 -4.89
C VAL A 50 -8.00 -0.27 -4.86
N LEU A 51 -8.11 -1.26 -5.76
CA LEU A 51 -7.14 -2.35 -5.85
C LEU A 51 -5.72 -1.84 -6.14
N SER A 52 -5.59 -0.80 -6.97
CA SER A 52 -4.29 -0.20 -7.29
C SER A 52 -3.52 0.24 -6.05
N TYR A 53 -4.18 0.73 -5.00
CA TYR A 53 -3.52 1.11 -3.75
C TYR A 53 -3.54 -0.01 -2.69
N CYS A 54 -4.61 -0.81 -2.65
CA CYS A 54 -4.78 -1.86 -1.65
C CYS A 54 -3.79 -3.02 -1.84
N VAL A 55 -3.53 -3.44 -3.09
CA VAL A 55 -2.60 -4.52 -3.41
C VAL A 55 -1.16 -4.22 -2.95
N PRO A 56 -0.52 -3.11 -3.35
CA PRO A 56 0.85 -2.82 -2.92
C PRO A 56 0.99 -2.59 -1.42
N PHE A 57 -0.05 -2.08 -0.75
CA PHE A 57 -0.08 -2.01 0.72
C PHE A 57 -0.04 -3.40 1.36
N CYS A 58 -0.93 -4.30 0.94
CA CYS A 58 -1.01 -5.67 1.46
C CYS A 58 0.25 -6.48 1.15
N VAL A 59 0.80 -6.35 -0.07
CA VAL A 59 2.03 -7.03 -0.48
C VAL A 59 3.22 -6.56 0.35
N PHE A 60 3.33 -5.25 0.65
CA PHE A 60 4.39 -4.74 1.51
C PHE A 60 4.30 -5.31 2.94
N LEU A 61 3.09 -5.36 3.51
CA LEU A 61 2.88 -5.92 4.85
C LEU A 61 3.17 -7.42 4.89
N TYR A 62 2.74 -8.16 3.87
CA TYR A 62 3.00 -9.60 3.73
C TYR A 62 4.50 -9.88 3.61
N GLY A 63 5.20 -9.18 2.71
CA GLY A 63 6.65 -9.31 2.53
C GLY A 63 7.46 -8.91 3.75
N SER A 64 6.99 -7.92 4.53
CA SER A 64 7.63 -7.55 5.81
C SER A 64 7.52 -8.66 6.85
N LYS A 65 6.42 -9.42 6.86
CA LYS A 65 6.26 -10.60 7.72
C LYS A 65 7.20 -11.74 7.30
N THR A 66 7.46 -11.90 6.01
CA THR A 66 8.39 -12.93 5.48
C THR A 66 9.86 -12.59 5.72
N ARG A 67 10.24 -11.31 5.89
CA ARG A 67 11.63 -10.89 6.14
C ARG A 67 12.08 -11.01 7.61
N VAL A 68 11.32 -11.72 8.44
CA VAL A 68 11.76 -12.12 9.79
C VAL A 68 12.63 -13.39 9.68
N ASN A 69 13.78 -13.30 8.98
CA ASN A 69 15.02 -14.09 9.15
C ASN A 69 16.04 -13.72 8.05
N PRO A 70 17.25 -13.26 8.42
CA PRO A 70 18.47 -13.97 8.01
C PRO A 70 19.11 -14.71 9.18
#